data_AF-A0AA88YKC0-F1
#
_entry.id   AF-A0AA88YKC0-F1
#
_cell.length_a   1.000
_cell.length_b   1.000
_cell.length_c   1.000
_cell.angle_alpha   90.00
_cell.angle_beta   90.00
_cell.angle_gamma   90.00
#
_symmetry.space_group_name_H-M   'P 1'
#
loop_
_entity.id
_entity.type
_entity.pdbx_description
1 polymer ?
#
loop_
_entity_poly.entity_id
_entity_poly.type
_entity_poly.pdbx_seq_one_letter_code
_entity_poly.pdbx_strand_id
1 'polypeptide(L)'
;MEHKFVVADVNLIADLKKSVYFDHLSQDHSFNIGHPDNLVYTDELLDKLQSKLDNLQCLYCEKTFKDRTVLKEHMRKKQHKRINPKNRSYDKYYVINYLEMGKNWEVIQSEHDIAYDTEGNTDTEDEWEGWEESGSQAVCLFCEFASGNAERLNSHMQELHDLDLKEIKLRMNLNFYQQVKLVNYIRRQVHLGICMGCGETFGGKSELVDHMHQLGHITEIPDISVWDQPQYFFPTYENDNLLCQLDDTADDGCDVIDHHGNLRVIAEDFPVVETILSEESVRKNVLGT
;
A
#
# COMPACT_ATOMS: atom_id res chain seq x y z
N MET A 1 3.86 -5.42 -50.09
CA MET A 1 2.74 -4.58 -49.60
C MET A 1 3.30 -3.67 -48.53
N GLU A 2 3.30 -2.37 -48.80
CA GLU A 2 3.87 -1.35 -47.92
C GLU A 2 2.96 -1.18 -46.69
N HIS A 3 3.44 -1.60 -45.51
CA HIS A 3 2.77 -1.32 -44.25
C HIS A 3 3.08 0.12 -43.85
N LYS A 4 2.22 1.04 -44.29
CA LYS A 4 2.21 2.43 -43.87
C LYS A 4 1.97 2.50 -42.36
N PHE A 5 2.92 3.11 -41.65
CA PHE A 5 2.73 3.61 -40.29
C PHE A 5 1.62 4.67 -40.31
N VAL A 6 0.38 4.24 -40.05
CA VAL A 6 -0.69 5.16 -39.67
C VAL A 6 -0.56 5.32 -38.16
N VAL A 7 0.08 6.40 -37.72
CA VAL A 7 -0.22 6.91 -36.38
C VAL A 7 -1.68 7.31 -36.47
N ALA A 8 -2.56 6.53 -35.84
CA ALA A 8 -3.97 6.88 -35.78
C ALA A 8 -4.07 8.31 -35.23
N ASP A 9 -4.85 9.11 -35.95
CA ASP A 9 -5.18 10.48 -35.61
C ASP A 9 -5.70 10.53 -34.16
N VAL A 10 -5.09 11.36 -33.33
CA VAL A 10 -5.39 11.47 -31.89
C VAL A 10 -6.84 11.93 -31.66
N ASN A 11 -7.48 12.47 -32.68
CA ASN A 11 -8.89 12.88 -32.63
C ASN A 11 -9.89 11.71 -32.67
N LEU A 12 -9.46 10.46 -32.93
CA LEU A 12 -10.32 9.27 -32.87
C LEU A 12 -10.39 8.64 -31.47
N ILE A 13 -9.71 9.23 -30.47
CA ILE A 13 -9.34 8.61 -29.19
C ILE A 13 -10.37 8.83 -28.07
N ALA A 14 -11.43 9.61 -28.30
CA ALA A 14 -12.43 9.89 -27.26
C ALA A 14 -13.32 8.68 -26.86
N ASP A 15 -13.35 7.58 -27.65
CA ASP A 15 -14.34 6.50 -27.50
C ASP A 15 -13.78 5.08 -27.23
N LEU A 16 -12.48 4.91 -26.94
CA LEU A 16 -11.89 3.59 -26.67
C LEU A 16 -11.57 3.36 -25.19
N LYS A 17 -12.01 2.21 -24.65
CA LYS A 17 -11.77 1.79 -23.26
C LYS A 17 -10.26 1.70 -22.96
N LYS A 18 -9.84 2.21 -21.78
CA LYS A 18 -8.45 2.27 -21.29
C LYS A 18 -7.65 0.97 -21.51
N SER A 19 -8.24 -0.20 -21.25
CA SER A 19 -7.57 -1.50 -21.44
C SER A 19 -7.12 -1.75 -22.88
N VAL A 20 -7.97 -1.43 -23.86
CA VAL A 20 -7.69 -1.62 -25.30
C VAL A 20 -6.51 -0.76 -25.75
N TYR A 21 -6.33 0.41 -25.14
CA TYR A 21 -5.21 1.30 -25.45
C TYR A 21 -3.87 0.77 -24.91
N PHE A 22 -3.84 0.29 -23.67
CA PHE A 22 -2.64 -0.31 -23.09
C PHE A 22 -2.25 -1.62 -23.80
N ASP A 23 -3.24 -2.42 -24.19
CA ASP A 23 -3.02 -3.62 -24.99
C ASP A 23 -2.44 -3.29 -26.37
N HIS A 24 -2.94 -2.25 -27.05
CA HIS A 24 -2.36 -1.77 -28.31
C HIS A 24 -0.92 -1.26 -28.14
N LEU A 25 -0.63 -0.50 -27.08
CA LEU A 25 0.73 -0.01 -26.80
C LEU A 25 1.72 -1.16 -26.54
N SER A 26 1.28 -2.20 -25.84
CA SER A 26 2.10 -3.36 -25.54
C SER A 26 2.28 -4.26 -26.77
N GLN A 27 1.20 -4.57 -27.49
CA GLN A 27 1.23 -5.50 -28.63
C GLN A 27 1.85 -4.89 -29.89
N ASP A 28 1.44 -3.68 -30.26
CA ASP A 28 1.85 -3.08 -31.55
C ASP A 28 3.15 -2.28 -31.45
N HIS A 29 3.46 -1.75 -30.26
CA HIS A 29 4.65 -0.91 -30.06
C HIS A 29 5.68 -1.49 -29.09
N SER A 30 5.40 -2.65 -28.48
CA SER A 30 6.22 -3.23 -27.41
C SER A 30 6.58 -2.23 -26.31
N PHE A 31 5.71 -1.23 -26.09
CA PHE A 31 5.93 -0.16 -25.14
C PHE A 31 5.19 -0.49 -23.86
N ASN A 32 5.93 -0.69 -22.77
CA ASN A 32 5.38 -1.16 -21.50
C ASN A 32 5.43 -0.02 -20.47
N ILE A 33 4.24 0.45 -20.08
CA ILE A 33 4.05 1.43 -18.98
C ILE A 33 3.77 0.71 -17.65
N GLY A 34 3.38 -0.57 -17.70
CA GLY A 34 2.92 -1.36 -16.56
C GLY A 34 1.51 -1.88 -16.80
N HIS A 35 1.00 -2.71 -15.89
CA HIS A 35 -0.38 -3.18 -15.96
C HIS A 35 -1.35 -2.00 -15.73
N PRO A 36 -2.47 -1.88 -16.47
CA PRO A 36 -3.45 -0.81 -16.27
C PRO A 36 -3.94 -0.70 -14.83
N ASP A 37 -4.13 -1.83 -14.16
CA ASP A 37 -4.61 -1.88 -12.77
C ASP A 37 -3.58 -1.36 -11.76
N ASN A 38 -2.30 -1.26 -12.15
CA ASN A 38 -1.23 -0.76 -11.30
C ASN A 38 -0.98 0.74 -11.49
N LEU A 39 -1.83 1.45 -12.24
CA LEU A 39 -1.67 2.88 -12.55
C LEU A 39 -2.77 3.74 -11.90
N VAL A 40 -2.35 4.78 -11.18
CA VAL A 40 -3.22 5.84 -10.63
C VAL A 40 -3.08 7.10 -11.48
N TYR A 41 -4.14 7.93 -11.53
CA TYR A 41 -4.18 9.17 -12.33
C TYR A 41 -3.79 8.94 -13.79
N THR A 42 -4.33 7.88 -14.39
CA THR A 42 -3.98 7.43 -15.74
C THR A 42 -4.11 8.54 -16.79
N ASP A 43 -5.14 9.38 -16.69
CA ASP A 43 -5.40 10.43 -17.67
C ASP A 43 -4.30 11.51 -17.62
N GLU A 44 -3.89 11.94 -16.42
CA GLU A 44 -2.74 12.83 -16.23
C GLU A 44 -1.43 12.23 -16.72
N LEU A 45 -1.23 10.92 -16.50
CA LEU A 45 -0.04 10.22 -16.96
C LEU A 45 0.02 10.24 -18.49
N LEU A 46 -1.08 9.90 -19.16
CA LEU A 46 -1.17 9.88 -20.62
C LEU A 46 -0.94 11.27 -21.21
N ASP A 47 -1.54 12.31 -20.63
CA ASP A 47 -1.31 13.70 -21.06
C ASP A 47 0.16 14.11 -20.93
N LYS A 48 0.81 13.72 -19.83
CA LYS A 48 2.24 13.99 -19.60
C LYS A 48 3.13 13.26 -20.60
N LEU A 49 2.83 12.00 -20.91
CA LEU A 49 3.57 11.23 -21.92
C LEU A 49 3.37 11.81 -23.33
N GLN A 50 2.13 12.18 -23.67
CA GLN A 50 1.77 12.80 -24.93
C GLN A 50 2.54 14.12 -25.12
N SER A 51 2.53 14.99 -24.12
CA SER A 51 3.27 16.26 -24.12
C SER A 51 4.77 16.05 -24.37
N LYS A 52 5.38 15.01 -23.77
CA LYS A 52 6.80 14.70 -24.02
C LYS A 52 7.05 14.23 -25.46
N LEU A 53 6.16 13.42 -26.02
CA LEU A 53 6.28 12.96 -27.40
C LEU A 53 6.09 14.09 -28.42
N ASP A 54 5.19 15.04 -28.13
CA ASP A 54 4.97 16.22 -28.96
C ASP A 54 6.15 17.21 -28.89
N ASN A 55 6.80 17.30 -27.73
CA ASN A 55 8.09 17.99 -27.57
C ASN A 55 9.30 17.22 -28.14
N LEU A 56 9.06 16.13 -28.87
CA LEU A 56 10.08 15.29 -29.50
C LEU A 56 11.09 14.73 -28.48
N GLN A 57 10.65 14.48 -27.25
CA GLN A 57 11.46 13.97 -26.15
C GLN A 57 11.28 12.46 -25.98
N CYS A 58 12.39 11.74 -25.81
CA CYS A 58 12.35 10.30 -25.51
C CYS A 58 11.91 10.04 -24.07
N LEU A 59 10.93 9.15 -23.88
CA LEU A 59 10.37 8.82 -22.57
C LEU A 59 11.33 8.08 -21.63
N TYR A 60 12.35 7.41 -22.18
CA TYR A 60 13.34 6.65 -21.40
C TYR A 60 14.62 7.44 -21.11
N CYS A 61 15.25 8.04 -22.12
CA CYS A 61 16.52 8.74 -21.95
C CYS A 61 16.40 10.27 -21.88
N GLU A 62 15.19 10.79 -22.02
CA GLU A 62 14.84 12.22 -21.88
C GLU A 62 15.54 13.18 -22.84
N LYS A 63 16.23 12.65 -23.87
CA LYS A 63 16.82 13.44 -24.94
C LYS A 63 15.74 13.97 -25.88
N THR A 64 15.91 15.20 -26.33
CA THR A 64 15.07 15.84 -27.35
C THR A 64 15.66 15.62 -28.74
N PHE A 65 14.78 15.54 -29.74
CA PHE A 65 15.15 15.26 -31.12
C PHE A 65 14.57 16.32 -32.05
N LYS A 66 15.19 16.47 -33.22
CA LYS A 66 14.78 17.46 -34.22
C LYS A 66 13.45 17.13 -34.90
N ASP A 67 13.15 15.84 -35.08
CA ASP A 67 11.99 15.37 -35.83
C ASP A 67 11.40 14.09 -35.23
N ARG A 68 10.07 13.89 -35.37
CA ARG A 68 9.36 12.67 -34.91
C ARG A 68 9.95 11.39 -35.49
N THR A 69 10.45 11.42 -36.73
CA THR A 69 11.06 10.26 -37.40
C THR A 69 12.37 9.84 -36.72
N VAL A 70 13.20 10.80 -36.32
CA VAL A 70 14.47 10.55 -35.62
C VAL A 70 14.22 10.05 -34.21
N LEU A 71 13.23 10.61 -33.50
CA LEU A 71 12.82 10.13 -32.18
C LEU A 71 12.33 8.67 -32.23
N LYS A 72 11.46 8.34 -33.19
CA LYS A 72 10.95 6.97 -33.38
C LYS A 72 12.07 5.99 -33.66
N GLU A 73 12.96 6.33 -34.59
CA GLU A 73 14.09 5.48 -34.94
C GLU A 73 15.07 5.33 -33.78
N HIS A 74 15.26 6.38 -32.98
CA HIS A 74 16.05 6.32 -31.74
C HIS A 74 15.45 5.34 -30.73
N MET A 75 14.14 5.45 -30.43
CA MET A 75 13.46 4.58 -29.46
C MET A 75 13.48 3.12 -29.91
N ARG A 76 13.29 2.86 -31.21
CA ARG A 76 13.37 1.53 -31.81
C ARG A 76 14.78 0.94 -31.74
N LYS A 77 15.81 1.67 -32.20
CA LYS A 77 17.20 1.17 -32.22
C LYS A 77 17.76 0.94 -30.83
N LYS A 78 17.43 1.80 -29.87
CA LYS A 78 17.92 1.71 -28.49
C LYS A 78 17.03 0.89 -27.55
N GLN A 79 15.93 0.33 -28.06
CA GLN A 79 14.96 -0.44 -27.29
C GLN A 79 14.47 0.32 -26.04
N HIS A 80 14.25 1.64 -26.19
CA HIS A 80 13.68 2.49 -25.15
C HIS A 80 12.17 2.28 -25.08
N LYS A 81 11.80 1.10 -24.61
CA LYS A 81 10.44 0.54 -24.58
C LYS A 81 9.70 0.80 -23.25
N ARG A 82 10.34 1.50 -22.32
CA ARG A 82 9.82 1.80 -20.98
C ARG A 82 9.94 3.29 -20.71
N ILE A 83 9.21 3.77 -19.71
CA ILE A 83 9.43 5.11 -19.13
C ILE A 83 10.76 5.07 -18.37
N ASN A 84 11.44 6.22 -18.26
CA ASN A 84 12.68 6.36 -17.50
C ASN A 84 12.49 5.90 -16.04
N PRO A 85 13.12 4.78 -15.61
CA PRO A 85 12.99 4.27 -14.26
C PRO A 85 13.46 5.27 -13.19
N LYS A 86 14.45 6.10 -13.55
CA LYS A 86 15.09 7.03 -12.61
C LYS A 86 14.33 8.34 -12.43
N ASN A 87 13.29 8.57 -13.25
CA ASN A 87 12.53 9.82 -13.16
C ASN A 87 11.40 9.68 -12.14
N ARG A 88 11.70 10.13 -10.92
CA ARG A 88 10.78 10.10 -9.77
C ARG A 88 9.47 10.86 -9.97
N SER A 89 9.38 11.72 -10.99
CA SER A 89 8.13 12.42 -11.31
C SER A 89 7.04 11.49 -11.87
N TYR A 90 7.38 10.23 -12.14
CA TYR A 90 6.43 9.18 -12.53
C TYR A 90 5.97 8.30 -11.37
N ASP A 91 6.68 8.33 -10.23
CA ASP A 91 6.39 7.45 -9.09
C ASP A 91 4.94 7.64 -8.59
N LYS A 92 4.43 8.88 -8.65
CA LYS A 92 3.05 9.22 -8.27
C LYS A 92 1.95 8.54 -9.10
N TYR A 93 2.28 7.90 -10.22
CA TYR A 93 1.29 7.24 -11.07
C TYR A 93 1.23 5.73 -10.86
N TYR A 94 2.07 5.15 -10.00
CA TYR A 94 2.12 3.70 -9.77
C TYR A 94 1.51 3.36 -8.41
N VAL A 95 0.47 2.52 -8.40
CA VAL A 95 -0.24 2.06 -7.19
C VAL A 95 0.73 1.49 -6.16
N ILE A 96 1.74 0.75 -6.63
CA ILE A 96 2.77 0.11 -5.80
C ILE A 96 3.46 1.09 -4.85
N ASN A 97 3.68 2.34 -5.27
CA ASN A 97 4.32 3.37 -4.45
C ASN A 97 3.42 3.95 -3.34
N TYR A 98 2.16 3.50 -3.30
CA TYR A 98 1.19 3.83 -2.27
C TYR A 98 0.90 2.65 -1.33
N LEU A 99 1.40 1.44 -1.65
CA LEU A 99 1.12 0.21 -0.89
C LEU A 99 2.11 -0.02 0.26
N GLU A 100 3.40 0.31 0.09
CA GLU A 100 4.44 -0.01 1.09
C GLU A 100 5.22 1.22 1.56
N MET A 101 5.26 1.44 2.89
CA MET A 101 6.08 2.50 3.47
C MET A 101 7.58 2.14 3.41
N GLY A 102 8.38 2.98 2.76
CA GLY A 102 9.84 2.84 2.72
C GLY A 102 10.38 1.93 1.60
N LYS A 103 9.49 1.28 0.82
CA LYS A 103 9.86 0.51 -0.37
C LYS A 103 9.36 1.21 -1.64
N ASN A 104 10.19 1.21 -2.68
CA ASN A 104 9.84 1.73 -4.01
C ASN A 104 9.62 0.55 -4.97
N TRP A 105 8.96 0.77 -6.11
CA TRP A 105 8.74 -0.25 -7.14
C TRP A 105 10.04 -0.98 -7.59
N GLU A 106 11.20 -0.33 -7.51
CA GLU A 106 12.51 -0.95 -7.77
C GLU A 106 12.88 -2.04 -6.76
N VAL A 107 12.54 -1.84 -5.47
CA VAL A 107 12.79 -2.80 -4.39
C VAL A 107 11.84 -3.99 -4.52
N ILE A 108 10.57 -3.71 -4.80
CA ILE A 108 9.52 -4.73 -4.93
C ILE A 108 9.73 -5.60 -6.19
N GLN A 109 10.18 -5.01 -7.30
CA GLN A 109 10.54 -5.78 -8.50
C GLN A 109 11.75 -6.69 -8.26
N SER A 110 12.74 -6.24 -7.48
CA SER A 110 13.91 -7.07 -7.16
C SER A 110 13.59 -8.26 -6.24
N GLU A 111 12.53 -8.17 -5.44
CA GLU A 111 12.04 -9.28 -4.59
C GLU A 111 11.25 -10.31 -5.42
N HIS A 112 10.51 -9.87 -6.45
CA HIS A 112 9.70 -10.76 -7.30
C HIS A 112 10.53 -11.63 -8.27
N ASP A 113 11.73 -11.21 -8.67
CA ASP A 113 12.61 -11.98 -9.56
C ASP A 113 13.24 -13.22 -8.87
N ILE A 114 13.12 -13.35 -7.53
CA ILE A 114 13.61 -14.52 -6.77
C ILE A 114 12.54 -15.63 -6.68
N ALA A 115 11.26 -15.28 -6.86
CA ALA A 115 10.15 -16.19 -6.56
C ALA A 115 9.73 -17.11 -7.74
N TYR A 116 10.29 -16.96 -8.95
CA TYR A 116 9.79 -17.64 -10.15
C TYR A 116 10.74 -18.67 -10.81
N ASP A 117 11.84 -19.08 -10.18
CA ASP A 117 12.78 -20.07 -10.78
C ASP A 117 12.92 -21.40 -10.02
N THR A 118 11.93 -21.79 -9.21
CA THR A 118 11.95 -23.11 -8.55
C THR A 118 10.69 -23.92 -8.87
N GLU A 119 10.47 -24.23 -10.15
CA GLU A 119 9.70 -25.41 -10.54
C GLU A 119 10.65 -26.60 -10.69
N GLY A 120 10.77 -27.40 -9.63
CA GLY A 120 11.66 -28.55 -9.58
C GLY A 120 11.38 -29.52 -8.43
N ASN A 121 10.15 -30.04 -8.35
CA ASN A 121 9.78 -31.35 -7.78
C ASN A 121 10.57 -31.90 -6.58
N THR A 122 10.02 -31.84 -5.38
CA THR A 122 9.92 -33.01 -4.47
C THR A 122 8.75 -32.88 -3.52
N ASP A 123 7.94 -33.93 -3.52
CA ASP A 123 6.86 -34.27 -2.59
C ASP A 123 7.43 -34.51 -1.18
N THR A 124 7.24 -33.53 -0.28
CA THR A 124 7.43 -33.69 1.17
C THR A 124 6.36 -32.88 1.90
N GLU A 125 5.23 -33.53 2.17
CA GLU A 125 4.28 -33.15 3.20
C GLU A 125 4.95 -33.31 4.59
N ASP A 126 5.75 -32.32 5.05
CA ASP A 126 6.15 -32.16 6.48
C ASP A 126 7.09 -30.95 6.74
N GLU A 127 6.85 -29.78 6.11
CA GLU A 127 7.59 -28.53 6.43
C GLU A 127 6.65 -27.30 6.41
N TRP A 128 5.64 -27.30 7.29
CA TRP A 128 4.82 -26.10 7.59
C TRP A 128 5.39 -25.28 8.75
N GLU A 129 6.67 -25.45 9.10
CA GLU A 129 7.36 -24.72 10.19
C GLU A 129 8.56 -23.89 9.69
N GLY A 130 8.61 -23.54 8.40
CA GLY A 130 9.77 -22.90 7.77
C GLY A 130 9.50 -21.65 6.94
N TRP A 131 8.30 -21.08 6.97
CA TRP A 131 8.04 -19.76 6.38
C TRP A 131 8.53 -18.68 7.35
N GLU A 132 9.83 -18.56 7.57
CA GLU A 132 10.37 -17.26 7.97
C GLU A 132 10.06 -16.30 6.81
N GLU A 133 9.07 -15.41 7.00
CA GLU A 133 8.82 -14.26 6.15
C GLU A 133 10.12 -13.46 6.03
N SER A 134 10.93 -13.82 5.03
CA SER A 134 12.16 -13.15 4.68
C SER A 134 11.80 -11.78 4.11
N GLY A 135 11.43 -10.82 4.97
CA GLY A 135 11.13 -9.46 4.55
C GLY A 135 10.12 -8.66 5.37
N SER A 136 9.46 -9.21 6.41
CA SER A 136 8.44 -8.50 7.18
C SER A 136 9.06 -7.48 8.16
N GLN A 137 9.42 -6.30 7.65
CA GLN A 137 9.92 -5.20 8.47
C GLN A 137 8.76 -4.40 9.06
N ALA A 138 8.83 -4.09 10.36
CA ALA A 138 7.92 -3.15 11.00
C ALA A 138 8.53 -1.74 10.96
N VAL A 139 7.69 -0.74 10.65
CA VAL A 139 8.10 0.66 10.47
C VAL A 139 7.78 1.46 11.73
N CYS A 140 8.69 2.37 12.09
CA CYS A 140 8.52 3.33 13.19
C CYS A 140 7.28 4.21 12.98
N LEU A 141 6.63 4.58 14.09
CA LEU A 141 5.43 5.43 14.07
C LEU A 141 5.69 6.85 13.56
N PHE A 142 6.90 7.37 13.76
CA PHE A 142 7.22 8.78 13.52
C PHE A 142 8.22 9.04 12.39
N CYS A 143 8.99 8.04 11.94
CA CYS A 143 10.00 8.24 10.88
C CYS A 143 9.99 7.11 9.83
N GLU A 144 11.02 7.01 9.00
CA GLU A 144 11.15 6.01 7.92
C GLU A 144 11.96 4.77 8.34
N PHE A 145 12.41 4.71 9.60
CA PHE A 145 13.15 3.57 10.11
C PHE A 145 12.28 2.30 10.14
N ALA A 146 12.81 1.21 9.60
CA ALA A 146 12.16 -0.09 9.57
C ALA A 146 13.10 -1.19 10.08
N SER A 147 12.56 -2.17 10.80
CA SER A 147 13.32 -3.29 11.34
C SER A 147 12.45 -4.55 11.39
N GLY A 148 13.02 -5.70 11.01
CA GLY A 148 12.38 -7.01 11.22
C GLY A 148 12.53 -7.53 12.66
N ASN A 149 13.34 -6.87 13.49
CA ASN A 149 13.49 -7.20 14.91
C ASN A 149 12.73 -6.17 15.76
N ALA A 150 11.80 -6.65 16.58
CA ALA A 150 10.92 -5.85 17.43
C ALA A 150 11.69 -5.09 18.51
N GLU A 151 12.73 -5.67 19.11
CA GLU A 151 13.54 -4.99 20.13
C GLU A 151 14.27 -3.78 19.53
N ARG A 152 14.88 -3.92 18.35
CA ARG A 152 15.55 -2.81 17.65
C ARG A 152 14.59 -1.69 17.29
N LEU A 153 13.37 -2.03 16.87
CA LEU A 153 12.36 -1.03 16.57
C LEU A 153 11.90 -0.28 17.83
N ASN A 154 11.71 -1.01 18.94
CA ASN A 154 11.38 -0.41 20.23
C ASN A 154 12.52 0.48 20.75
N SER A 155 13.78 0.03 20.69
CA SER A 155 14.95 0.84 21.04
C SER A 155 15.03 2.10 20.19
N HIS A 156 14.77 2.01 18.89
CA HIS A 156 14.72 3.18 18.01
C HIS A 156 13.62 4.17 18.42
N MET A 157 12.39 3.71 18.68
CA MET A 157 11.30 4.58 19.13
C MET A 157 11.61 5.23 20.48
N GLN A 158 12.28 4.51 21.37
CA GLN A 158 12.67 5.03 22.68
C GLN A 158 13.83 6.04 22.59
N GLU A 159 14.88 5.76 21.82
CA GLU A 159 16.09 6.58 21.76
C GLU A 159 15.93 7.84 20.91
N LEU A 160 15.17 7.77 19.80
CA LEU A 160 15.02 8.90 18.87
C LEU A 160 13.70 9.66 19.03
N HIS A 161 12.68 9.03 19.61
CA HIS A 161 11.35 9.64 19.74
C HIS A 161 10.86 9.71 21.19
N ASP A 162 11.67 9.30 22.17
CA ASP A 162 11.28 9.22 23.59
C ASP A 162 9.96 8.45 23.81
N LEU A 163 9.63 7.53 22.89
CA LEU A 163 8.40 6.75 22.90
C LEU A 163 8.68 5.31 23.33
N ASP A 164 8.14 4.93 24.48
CA ASP A 164 8.09 3.54 24.92
C ASP A 164 6.64 3.02 24.82
N LEU A 165 6.35 2.25 23.77
CA LEU A 165 5.03 1.65 23.58
C LEU A 165 4.66 0.70 24.73
N LYS A 166 5.63 0.00 25.33
CA LYS A 166 5.35 -0.92 26.44
C LYS A 166 4.96 -0.14 27.69
N GLU A 167 5.63 0.98 27.95
CA GLU A 167 5.25 1.90 29.04
C GLU A 167 3.84 2.44 28.87
N ILE A 168 3.49 2.92 27.66
CA ILE A 168 2.17 3.48 27.37
C ILE A 168 1.07 2.43 27.57
N LYS A 169 1.28 1.22 27.06
CA LYS A 169 0.36 0.08 27.22
C LYS A 169 0.07 -0.21 28.69
N LEU A 170 1.13 -0.26 29.52
CA LEU A 170 1.03 -0.53 30.95
C LEU A 170 0.37 0.63 31.71
N ARG A 171 0.81 1.87 31.43
CA ARG A 171 0.31 3.08 32.10
C ARG A 171 -1.17 3.33 31.84
N MET A 172 -1.65 3.02 30.64
CA MET A 172 -3.05 3.20 30.25
C MET A 172 -3.89 1.92 30.39
N ASN A 173 -3.27 0.78 30.77
CA ASN A 173 -3.91 -0.54 30.89
C ASN A 173 -4.70 -0.94 29.63
N LEU A 174 -4.04 -0.88 28.47
CA LEU A 174 -4.68 -1.09 27.16
C LEU A 174 -4.88 -2.58 26.85
N ASN A 175 -6.12 -2.97 26.54
CA ASN A 175 -6.36 -4.29 25.93
C ASN A 175 -5.83 -4.33 24.48
N PHE A 176 -5.67 -5.54 23.92
CA PHE A 176 -5.14 -5.73 22.57
C PHE A 176 -5.79 -4.84 21.50
N TYR A 177 -7.13 -4.79 21.47
CA TYR A 177 -7.85 -3.97 20.50
C TYR A 177 -7.60 -2.48 20.66
N GLN A 178 -7.49 -2.00 21.90
CA GLN A 178 -7.13 -0.62 22.19
C GLN A 178 -5.68 -0.31 21.78
N GLN A 179 -4.76 -1.26 21.93
CA GLN A 179 -3.39 -1.12 21.42
C GLN A 179 -3.39 -0.94 19.89
N VAL A 180 -4.14 -1.78 19.17
CA VAL A 180 -4.30 -1.68 17.71
C VAL A 180 -4.87 -0.32 17.31
N LYS A 181 -5.95 0.13 17.96
CA LYS A 181 -6.58 1.42 17.67
C LYS A 181 -5.64 2.59 17.95
N LEU A 182 -4.89 2.55 19.04
CA LEU A 182 -3.92 3.59 19.38
C LEU A 182 -2.80 3.69 18.33
N VAL A 183 -2.23 2.55 17.93
CA VAL A 183 -1.20 2.52 16.88
C VAL A 183 -1.76 3.08 15.57
N ASN A 184 -2.95 2.66 15.16
CA ASN A 184 -3.61 3.17 13.96
C ASN A 184 -3.95 4.66 14.06
N TYR A 185 -4.36 5.14 15.23
CA TYR A 185 -4.58 6.56 15.47
C TYR A 185 -3.30 7.37 15.24
N ILE A 186 -2.20 6.98 15.89
CA ILE A 186 -0.90 7.67 15.76
C ILE A 186 -0.46 7.68 14.30
N ARG A 187 -0.52 6.52 13.64
CA ARG A 187 -0.17 6.37 12.23
C ARG A 187 -1.01 7.27 11.33
N ARG A 188 -2.31 7.37 11.57
CA ARG A 188 -3.20 8.25 10.80
C ARG A 188 -2.90 9.73 11.05
N GLN A 189 -2.62 10.13 12.29
CA GLN A 189 -2.24 11.52 12.58
C GLN A 189 -0.94 11.90 11.87
N VAL A 190 0.08 11.04 11.94
CA VAL A 190 1.35 11.26 11.25
C VAL A 190 1.17 11.27 9.73
N HIS A 191 0.33 10.40 9.18
CA HIS A 191 0.02 10.38 7.75
C HIS A 191 -0.64 11.68 7.27
N LEU A 192 -1.60 12.20 8.06
CA LEU A 192 -2.32 13.44 7.74
C LEU A 192 -1.50 14.70 8.04
N GLY A 193 -0.30 14.57 8.62
CA GLY A 193 0.50 15.71 9.03
C GLY A 193 -0.08 16.44 10.24
N ILE A 194 -0.85 15.77 11.10
CA ILE A 194 -1.54 16.39 12.25
C ILE A 194 -0.83 15.99 13.54
N CYS A 195 -0.56 16.95 14.42
CA CYS A 195 -0.02 16.67 15.75
C CYS A 195 -1.08 15.99 16.61
N MET A 196 -0.75 14.82 17.16
CA MET A 196 -1.66 14.09 18.04
C MET A 196 -1.94 14.80 19.36
N GLY A 197 -1.03 15.62 19.89
CA GLY A 197 -1.20 16.33 21.16
C GLY A 197 -2.03 17.61 21.05
N CYS A 198 -1.71 18.48 20.08
CA CYS A 198 -2.36 19.80 19.95
C CYS A 198 -3.28 19.95 18.71
N GLY A 199 -3.24 19.03 17.76
CA GLY A 199 -4.05 19.07 16.54
C GLY A 199 -3.55 20.01 15.43
N GLU A 200 -2.37 20.62 15.57
CA GLU A 200 -1.78 21.47 14.52
C GLU A 200 -1.40 20.66 13.27
N THR A 201 -1.58 21.25 12.09
CA THR A 201 -1.32 20.62 10.78
C THR A 201 -0.01 21.13 10.18
N PHE A 202 0.78 20.23 9.59
CA PHE A 202 2.10 20.50 9.02
C PHE A 202 2.19 20.00 7.58
N GLY A 203 3.03 20.67 6.76
CA GLY A 203 3.20 20.32 5.35
C GLY A 203 4.19 19.17 5.12
N GLY A 204 5.11 18.95 6.07
CA GLY A 204 6.09 17.88 6.02
C GLY A 204 6.14 17.03 7.30
N LYS A 205 6.40 15.72 7.13
CA LYS A 205 6.59 14.78 8.25
C LYS A 205 7.71 15.19 9.19
N SER A 206 8.82 15.72 8.67
CA SER A 206 9.92 16.24 9.52
C SER A 206 9.46 17.39 10.40
N GLU A 207 8.71 18.35 9.84
CA GLU A 207 8.22 19.52 10.60
C GLU A 207 7.26 19.10 11.72
N LEU A 208 6.38 18.14 11.44
CA LEU A 208 5.48 17.55 12.43
C LEU A 208 6.27 16.91 13.58
N VAL A 209 7.24 16.08 13.26
CA VAL A 209 8.03 15.32 14.24
C VAL A 209 8.90 16.27 15.06
N ASP A 210 9.50 17.29 14.44
CA ASP A 210 10.27 18.33 15.13
C ASP A 210 9.39 19.11 16.11
N HIS A 211 8.17 19.47 15.71
CA HIS A 211 7.18 20.09 16.60
C HIS A 211 6.85 19.17 17.79
N MET A 212 6.60 17.88 17.54
CA MET A 212 6.28 16.92 18.59
C MET A 212 7.44 16.76 19.59
N HIS A 213 8.69 16.76 19.14
CA HIS A 213 9.85 16.75 20.03
C HIS A 213 9.97 18.05 20.85
N GLN A 214 9.77 19.21 20.23
CA GLN A 214 9.95 20.51 20.89
C GLN A 214 8.94 20.76 22.01
N LEU A 215 7.70 20.30 21.83
CA LEU A 215 6.62 20.47 22.81
C LEU A 215 6.37 19.23 23.68
N GLY A 216 7.04 18.11 23.41
CA GLY A 216 6.86 16.85 24.13
C GLY A 216 5.56 16.12 23.81
N HIS A 217 4.90 16.45 22.69
CA HIS A 217 3.62 15.85 22.29
C HIS A 217 3.72 14.37 21.85
N ILE A 218 4.92 13.78 21.81
CA ILE A 218 5.10 12.35 21.46
C ILE A 218 4.55 11.44 22.57
N THR A 219 4.71 11.83 23.83
CA THR A 219 4.27 11.03 25.00
C THR A 219 2.92 11.47 25.55
N GLU A 220 2.42 12.63 25.12
CA GLU A 220 1.12 13.19 25.50
C GLU A 220 -0.01 12.59 24.64
N ILE A 221 -0.34 11.33 24.94
CA ILE A 221 -1.45 10.62 24.29
C ILE A 221 -2.79 11.30 24.66
N PRO A 222 -3.64 11.66 23.68
CA PRO A 222 -4.96 12.22 23.94
C PRO A 222 -5.89 11.29 24.74
N ASP A 223 -6.97 11.88 25.24
CA ASP A 223 -8.03 11.13 25.92
C ASP A 223 -8.52 9.95 25.06
N ILE A 224 -8.86 8.85 25.74
CA ILE A 224 -9.30 7.61 25.10
C ILE A 224 -10.48 7.81 24.14
N SER A 225 -11.37 8.76 24.41
CA SER A 225 -12.49 9.08 23.54
C SER A 225 -12.08 9.61 22.16
N VAL A 226 -10.86 10.12 21.98
CA VAL A 226 -10.38 10.66 20.70
C VAL A 226 -9.95 9.53 19.75
N TRP A 227 -9.33 8.48 20.29
CA TRP A 227 -8.68 7.44 19.48
C TRP A 227 -9.30 6.04 19.64
N ASP A 228 -10.07 5.75 20.70
CA ASP A 228 -10.80 4.48 20.86
C ASP A 228 -12.10 4.48 20.03
N GLN A 229 -11.98 4.82 18.74
CA GLN A 229 -13.09 4.90 17.80
C GLN A 229 -13.08 3.70 16.84
N PRO A 230 -14.24 3.21 16.39
CA PRO A 230 -14.33 2.04 15.51
C PRO A 230 -13.55 2.18 14.20
N GLN A 231 -13.41 3.40 13.69
CA GLN A 231 -12.65 3.71 12.48
C GLN A 231 -11.17 3.32 12.56
N TYR A 232 -10.61 3.13 13.77
CA TYR A 232 -9.21 2.74 13.96
C TYR A 232 -9.01 1.23 14.11
N PHE A 233 -10.07 0.43 13.98
CA PHE A 233 -9.92 -1.03 13.79
C PHE A 233 -9.31 -1.36 12.43
N PHE A 234 -9.53 -0.52 11.43
CA PHE A 234 -8.92 -0.68 10.12
C PHE A 234 -7.49 -0.15 10.17
N PRO A 235 -6.48 -0.95 9.80
CA PRO A 235 -5.11 -0.49 9.67
C PRO A 235 -5.04 0.76 8.81
N THR A 236 -4.24 1.73 9.24
CA THR A 236 -3.98 2.92 8.40
C THR A 236 -3.21 2.54 7.13
N TYR A 237 -2.43 1.47 7.20
CA TYR A 237 -1.64 0.94 6.10
C TYR A 237 -1.89 -0.55 5.95
N GLU A 238 -1.86 -1.06 4.73
CA GLU A 238 -1.90 -2.50 4.46
C GLU A 238 -0.60 -3.16 4.94
N ASN A 239 -0.67 -4.43 5.35
CA ASN A 239 0.47 -5.24 5.82
C ASN A 239 1.28 -4.60 6.96
N ASP A 240 0.58 -4.02 7.94
CA ASP A 240 1.22 -3.41 9.09
C ASP A 240 1.84 -4.44 10.06
N ASN A 241 3.11 -4.79 9.80
CA ASN A 241 3.88 -5.72 10.61
C ASN A 241 4.05 -5.29 12.07
N LEU A 242 3.89 -4.00 12.40
CA LEU A 242 3.93 -3.55 13.79
C LEU A 242 2.72 -4.05 14.58
N LEU A 243 1.54 -4.13 13.95
CA LEU A 243 0.33 -4.65 14.58
C LEU A 243 0.46 -6.14 14.90
N CYS A 244 1.14 -6.90 14.04
CA CYS A 244 1.42 -8.33 14.26
C CYS A 244 2.39 -8.58 15.44
N GLN A 245 3.18 -7.58 15.81
CA GLN A 245 4.17 -7.64 16.90
C GLN A 245 3.61 -7.11 18.24
N LEU A 246 2.30 -6.80 18.32
CA LEU A 246 1.69 -6.35 19.57
C LEU A 246 1.47 -7.54 20.51
N ASP A 247 2.12 -7.51 21.67
CA ASP A 247 1.95 -8.52 22.71
C ASP A 247 0.50 -8.53 23.27
N ASP A 248 -0.06 -9.74 23.38
CA ASP A 248 -1.41 -10.02 23.89
C ASP A 248 -1.42 -10.25 25.41
N THR A 249 -0.53 -9.59 26.17
CA THR A 249 -0.30 -9.85 27.61
C THR A 249 -1.41 -9.33 28.53
N ALA A 250 -2.67 -9.44 28.10
CA ALA A 250 -3.77 -9.55 29.03
C ALA A 250 -3.70 -10.94 29.67
N ASP A 251 -3.23 -10.99 30.90
CA ASP A 251 -3.33 -12.15 31.79
C ASP A 251 -4.70 -12.85 31.62
N ASP A 252 -4.67 -14.14 31.28
CA ASP A 252 -5.80 -15.05 31.06
C ASP A 252 -6.60 -15.30 32.35
N GLY A 253 -7.17 -14.23 32.94
CA GLY A 253 -7.64 -14.28 34.31
C GLY A 253 -8.59 -13.17 34.77
N CYS A 254 -9.20 -12.39 33.87
CA CYS A 254 -10.32 -11.54 34.26
C CYS A 254 -11.49 -11.63 33.29
N ASP A 255 -12.61 -12.17 33.78
CA ASP A 255 -13.94 -11.87 33.28
C ASP A 255 -14.10 -10.34 33.26
N VAL A 256 -13.80 -9.72 32.12
CA VAL A 256 -14.05 -8.30 31.92
C VAL A 256 -15.56 -8.12 31.85
N ILE A 257 -16.13 -7.72 32.98
CA ILE A 257 -17.43 -7.07 33.03
C ILE A 257 -17.34 -5.87 32.08
N ASP A 258 -18.03 -6.00 30.95
CA ASP A 258 -18.25 -4.98 29.95
C ASP A 258 -18.80 -3.70 30.60
N HIS A 259 -17.90 -2.75 30.80
CA HIS A 259 -18.21 -1.37 31.10
C HIS A 259 -17.62 -0.47 30.02
N HIS A 260 -18.11 -0.59 28.79
CA HIS A 260 -18.71 0.52 28.02
C HIS A 260 -18.67 0.21 26.52
N GLY A 261 -19.86 0.05 25.94
CA GLY A 261 -20.08 0.39 24.53
C GLY A 261 -19.88 -0.77 23.57
N ASN A 262 -20.69 -1.81 23.70
CA ASN A 262 -21.01 -2.75 22.62
C ASN A 262 -21.15 -2.03 21.27
N LEU A 263 -20.11 -2.13 20.41
CA LEU A 263 -20.38 -2.26 18.98
C LEU A 263 -20.93 -3.67 18.80
N ARG A 264 -22.25 -3.79 19.01
CA ARG A 264 -22.98 -4.97 18.59
C ARG A 264 -22.92 -4.94 17.06
N VAL A 265 -22.02 -5.73 16.47
CA VAL A 265 -21.99 -5.95 15.02
C VAL A 265 -23.29 -6.66 14.68
N ILE A 266 -24.30 -5.88 14.29
CA ILE A 266 -25.54 -6.39 13.73
C ILE A 266 -25.21 -6.65 12.27
N ALA A 267 -25.18 -7.93 11.86
CA ALA A 267 -25.15 -8.26 10.45
C ALA A 267 -26.33 -7.55 9.78
N GLU A 268 -26.10 -6.85 8.69
CA GLU A 268 -27.21 -6.30 7.90
C GLU A 268 -28.13 -7.47 7.53
N ASP A 269 -29.43 -7.32 7.80
CA ASP A 269 -30.44 -8.26 7.33
C ASP A 269 -30.45 -8.17 5.80
N PHE A 270 -29.65 -9.01 5.14
CA PHE A 270 -29.76 -9.22 3.71
C PHE A 270 -31.18 -9.74 3.45
N PRO A 271 -31.92 -9.16 2.49
CA PRO A 271 -33.17 -9.78 2.07
C PRO A 271 -32.84 -11.22 1.69
N VAL A 272 -33.53 -12.18 2.33
CA VAL A 272 -33.37 -13.60 2.03
C VAL A 272 -33.68 -13.77 0.56
N VAL A 273 -32.64 -13.80 -0.26
CA VAL A 273 -32.78 -14.13 -1.67
C VAL A 273 -33.32 -15.55 -1.68
N GLU A 274 -34.40 -15.81 -2.42
CA GLU A 274 -34.87 -17.17 -2.68
C GLU A 274 -33.73 -17.93 -3.39
N THR A 275 -32.87 -18.54 -2.59
CA THR A 275 -31.79 -19.39 -3.05
C THR A 275 -32.35 -20.77 -3.32
N ILE A 276 -31.67 -21.56 -4.15
CA ILE A 276 -32.03 -22.96 -4.43
C ILE A 276 -32.14 -23.83 -3.16
N LEU A 277 -31.57 -23.39 -2.04
CA LEU A 277 -31.66 -24.04 -0.73
C LEU A 277 -33.01 -23.79 -0.02
N SER A 278 -33.85 -22.90 -0.54
CA SER A 278 -35.24 -22.76 -0.07
C SER A 278 -36.07 -23.99 -0.42
N GLU A 279 -35.75 -24.68 -1.53
CA GLU A 279 -36.42 -25.90 -1.95
C GLU A 279 -36.03 -27.09 -1.05
N GLU A 280 -37.04 -27.74 -0.46
CA GLU A 280 -36.85 -28.88 0.44
C GLU A 280 -36.27 -30.11 -0.27
N SER A 281 -36.58 -30.27 -1.58
CA SER A 281 -36.03 -31.30 -2.46
C SER A 281 -34.51 -31.19 -2.61
N VAL A 282 -34.00 -29.96 -2.71
CA VAL A 282 -32.57 -29.66 -2.85
C VAL A 282 -31.87 -29.90 -1.52
N ARG A 283 -32.48 -29.45 -0.40
CA ARG A 283 -31.94 -29.69 0.94
C ARG A 283 -31.80 -31.18 1.25
N LYS A 284 -32.80 -31.99 0.90
CA LYS A 284 -32.77 -33.45 1.11
C LYS A 284 -31.70 -34.15 0.27
N ASN A 285 -31.51 -33.72 -0.98
CA ASN A 285 -30.44 -34.25 -1.83
C ASN A 285 -29.04 -33.90 -1.32
N VAL A 286 -28.83 -32.68 -0.79
CA VAL A 286 -27.53 -32.25 -0.25
C VAL A 286 -27.23 -32.90 1.10
N LEU A 287 -28.25 -33.11 1.94
CA LEU A 287 -28.09 -33.69 3.28
C LEU A 287 -28.12 -35.22 3.30
N GLY A 288 -28.35 -35.88 2.15
CA GLY A 288 -28.34 -37.34 2.05
C GLY A 288 -29.41 -38.03 2.91
N THR A 289 -30.56 -37.37 3.13
CA THR A 289 -31.72 -37.90 3.88
C THR A 289 -32.98 -37.96 3.03
#